data_AF-A0A9P5P5X2-F1
#
_entry.id   AF-A0A9P5P5X2-F1
#
_cell.length_a   1.000
_cell.length_b   1.000
_cell.length_c   1.000
_cell.angle_alpha   90.00
_cell.angle_beta   90.00
_cell.angle_gamma   90.00
#
_symmetry.space_group_name_H-M   'P 1'
#
loop_
_entity.id
_entity.type
_entity.pdbx_description
1 polymer ?
#
loop_
_entity_poly.entity_id
_entity_poly.type
_entity_poly.pdbx_seq_one_letter_code
_entity_poly.pdbx_strand_id
1 'polypeptide(L)' 'LDVGNDIWLDIGLGYEEETIPPLWLSNDMVCAGICALLDQDQCREDKAQILGEQNAMQEWFSEEWMVVDASLNRGK' A
#
# COMPACT_ATOMS: atom_id res chain seq x y z
N LEU A 1 4.87 2.10 -3.02
CA LEU A 1 6.29 2.51 -2.85
C LEU A 1 6.53 2.40 -1.36
N ASP A 2 7.30 1.40 -0.92
CA ASP A 2 7.46 1.06 0.50
C ASP A 2 8.25 2.14 1.24
N VAL A 3 7.75 2.57 2.40
CA VAL A 3 8.39 3.54 3.30
C VAL A 3 9.69 2.96 3.88
N GLY A 4 9.81 1.63 3.98
CA GLY A 4 11.02 0.94 4.42
C GLY A 4 12.13 0.83 3.36
N ASN A 5 11.95 1.42 2.18
CA ASN A 5 12.94 1.30 1.11
C ASN A 5 14.10 2.29 1.31
N ASP A 6 15.32 1.76 1.28
CA ASP A 6 16.61 2.45 1.53
C ASP A 6 16.84 3.68 0.61
N ILE A 7 16.00 3.83 -0.42
CA ILE A 7 15.96 4.96 -1.36
C ILE A 7 15.63 6.29 -0.66
N TRP A 8 14.98 6.26 0.51
CA TRP A 8 14.65 7.46 1.30
C TRP A 8 15.70 7.83 2.37
N LEU A 9 16.74 7.00 2.56
CA LEU A 9 17.77 7.22 3.59
C LEU A 9 18.96 8.06 3.13
N ASP A 10 19.08 8.37 1.84
CA ASP A 10 20.09 9.32 1.34
C ASP A 10 19.59 10.77 1.45
N ILE A 11 19.35 11.23 2.68
CA ILE A 11 19.20 12.65 2.94
C ILE A 11 20.63 13.20 3.05
N GLY A 12 21.16 13.69 1.94
CA GLY A 12 22.45 14.38 1.85
C GLY A 12 22.47 15.67 2.68
N LEU A 13 22.50 15.54 4.00
CA LEU A 13 22.73 16.64 4.92
C LEU A 13 24.23 16.79 5.07
N GLY A 14 24.78 17.82 4.43
CA GLY A 14 26.11 18.31 4.76
C GLY A 14 26.18 18.55 6.26
N TYR A 15 26.96 17.73 6.95
CA TYR A 15 27.15 17.83 8.39
C TYR A 15 27.88 19.13 8.69
N GLU A 16 27.16 20.19 9.07
CA GLU A 16 27.73 21.12 10.02
C GLU A 16 27.75 20.39 11.37
N GLU A 17 28.96 20.12 11.85
CA GLU A 17 29.30 19.18 12.94
C GLU A 17 28.66 19.49 14.31
N GLU A 18 27.90 20.60 14.42
CA GLU A 18 27.40 21.13 15.70
C GLU A 18 25.89 20.99 15.93
N THR A 19 25.09 20.53 14.97
CA THR A 19 23.63 20.37 15.19
C THR A 19 23.26 18.94 15.59
N ILE A 20 22.68 18.78 16.80
CA ILE A 20 22.09 17.51 17.23
C ILE A 20 20.98 17.12 16.24
N PRO A 21 21.06 15.93 15.61
CA PRO A 21 20.06 15.49 14.65
C PRO A 21 18.67 15.34 15.31
N PRO A 22 17.59 15.52 14.54
CA PRO A 22 16.24 15.33 15.07
C PRO A 22 16.01 13.88 15.47
N LEU A 23 15.17 13.65 16.48
CA LEU A 23 14.96 12.32 17.07
C LEU A 23 14.43 11.27 16.07
N TRP A 24 13.63 11.68 15.09
CA TRP A 24 13.17 10.77 14.03
C TRP A 24 14.30 10.27 13.12
N LEU A 25 15.48 10.86 13.20
CA LEU A 25 16.68 10.49 12.44
C LEU A 25 17.74 9.81 13.34
N SER A 26 17.72 10.05 14.65
CA SER A 26 18.80 9.64 15.55
C SER A 26 18.37 8.77 16.74
N ASN A 27 17.08 8.47 16.86
CA ASN A 27 16.55 7.62 17.92
C ASN A 27 15.77 6.45 17.33
N ASP A 28 16.36 5.26 17.41
CA ASP A 28 15.80 4.02 16.86
C ASP A 28 14.37 3.72 17.33
N MET A 29 14.04 4.04 18.59
CA MET A 29 12.69 3.82 19.12
C MET A 29 11.67 4.77 18.51
N VAL A 30 12.07 6.02 18.24
CA VAL A 30 11.22 7.00 17.56
C VAL A 30 11.04 6.59 16.10
N CYS A 31 12.11 6.20 15.41
CA CYS A 31 12.05 5.70 14.04
C CYS A 31 11.12 4.48 13.94
N ALA A 32 11.32 3.48 14.80
CA ALA A 32 10.51 2.26 14.82
C ALA A 32 9.03 2.56 15.10
N GLY A 33 8.74 3.51 15.99
CA GLY A 33 7.38 3.94 16.25
C GLY A 33 6.71 4.60 15.03
N ILE A 34 7.44 5.45 14.31
CA ILE A 34 6.95 6.10 13.08
C ILE A 34 6.71 5.04 12.00
N CYS A 35 7.66 4.13 11.76
CA CYS A 35 7.49 3.06 10.78
C CYS A 35 6.28 2.18 11.11
N ALA A 36 6.11 1.78 12.37
CA ALA A 36 4.97 0.96 12.78
C ALA A 36 3.60 1.65 12.53
N LEU A 37 3.52 2.97 12.69
CA LEU A 37 2.31 3.74 12.38
C LEU A 37 2.05 3.79 10.87
N LEU A 38 3.08 4.04 10.07
CA LEU A 38 2.97 4.09 8.61
C LEU A 38 2.63 2.72 8.03
N ASP A 39 3.23 1.65 8.53
CA ASP A 39 2.94 0.27 8.13
C ASP A 39 1.49 -0.10 8.45
N GLN A 40 0.98 0.32 9.61
CA GLN A 40 -0.43 0.09 9.97
C GLN A 40 -1.37 0.82 9.01
N ASP A 41 -1.09 2.07 8.68
CA ASP A 41 -1.90 2.86 7.76
C ASP A 41 -1.87 2.26 6.35
N GLN A 42 -0.69 1.88 5.86
CA GLN A 42 -0.53 1.21 4.56
C GLN A 42 -1.30 -0.11 4.51
N CYS A 43 -1.20 -0.96 5.53
CA CYS A 43 -1.94 -2.22 5.60
C CYS A 43 -3.46 -2.00 5.49
N ARG A 44 -3.97 -0.90 6.07
CA ARG A 44 -5.39 -0.55 6.00
C ARG A 44 -5.78 -0.13 4.59
N GLU A 45 -4.96 0.69 3.94
CA GLU A 45 -5.17 1.13 2.56
C GLU A 45 -5.14 -0.05 1.58
N ASP A 46 -4.12 -0.90 1.69
CA ASP A 46 -3.94 -2.08 0.84
C ASP A 46 -5.14 -3.02 0.98
N LYS A 47 -5.62 -3.24 2.21
CA LYS A 47 -6.82 -4.06 2.45
C LYS A 47 -8.06 -3.46 1.78
N ALA A 48 -8.24 -2.15 1.87
CA ALA A 48 -9.37 -1.47 1.24
C ALA A 48 -9.29 -1.58 -0.29
N GLN A 49 -8.10 -1.43 -0.87
CA GLN A 49 -7.87 -1.60 -2.29
C GLN A 49 -8.16 -3.03 -2.76
N ILE A 50 -7.60 -4.04 -2.08
CA ILE A 50 -7.81 -5.46 -2.41
C ILE A 50 -9.30 -5.80 -2.38
N LEU A 51 -10.04 -5.29 -1.39
CA LEU A 51 -11.48 -5.53 -1.30
C LEU A 51 -12.23 -4.86 -2.46
N GLY A 52 -11.85 -3.65 -2.84
CA GLY A 52 -12.40 -2.96 -4.01
C GLY A 52 -12.15 -3.72 -5.31
N GLU A 53 -10.92 -4.18 -5.52
CA GLU A 53 -10.53 -4.98 -6.70
C GLU A 53 -11.26 -6.33 -6.74
N GLN A 54 -11.39 -7.01 -5.59
CA GLN A 54 -12.16 -8.25 -5.48
C GLN A 54 -13.62 -8.03 -5.89
N ASN A 55 -14.27 -7.00 -5.36
CA ASN A 55 -15.67 -6.70 -5.68
C ASN A 55 -15.83 -6.41 -7.18
N ALA A 56 -14.97 -5.57 -7.75
CA ALA A 56 -15.00 -5.24 -9.17
C ALA A 56 -14.83 -6.49 -10.06
N MET A 57 -13.92 -7.40 -9.69
CA MET A 57 -13.70 -8.64 -10.45
C MET A 57 -14.89 -9.61 -10.34
N GLN A 58 -15.54 -9.69 -9.17
CA GLN A 58 -16.74 -10.51 -8.98
C GLN A 58 -17.94 -9.98 -9.77
N GLU A 59 -18.15 -8.65 -9.75
CA GLU A 59 -19.17 -7.98 -10.55
C GLU A 59 -18.96 -8.25 -12.03
N TRP A 60 -17.75 -7.99 -12.53
CA TRP A 60 -17.40 -8.24 -13.93
C TRP A 60 -17.61 -9.71 -14.32
N PHE A 61 -17.15 -10.65 -13.51
CA PHE A 61 -17.33 -12.08 -13.78
C PHE A 61 -18.82 -12.47 -13.85
N SER A 62 -19.63 -11.93 -12.94
CA SER A 62 -21.08 -12.18 -12.93
C SER A 62 -21.74 -11.67 -14.22
N GLU A 63 -21.39 -10.47 -14.67
CA GLU A 63 -21.90 -9.88 -15.91
C GLU A 63 -21.53 -10.72 -17.13
N GLU A 64 -20.26 -11.10 -17.26
CA GLU A 64 -19.78 -11.94 -18.37
C GLU A 64 -20.42 -13.33 -18.36
N TRP A 65 -20.57 -13.92 -17.16
CA TRP A 65 -21.22 -15.21 -17.02
C TRP A 65 -22.68 -15.19 -17.49
N MET A 66 -23.42 -14.12 -17.17
CA MET A 66 -24.79 -13.95 -17.62
C MET A 66 -24.89 -13.86 -19.15
N VAL A 67 -23.92 -13.22 -19.82
CA VAL A 67 -23.86 -13.16 -21.29
C VAL A 67 -23.62 -14.56 -21.88
N VAL A 68 -22.66 -15.30 -21.32
CA VAL A 68 -22.34 -16.67 -21.77
C VAL A 68 -23.54 -17.58 -21.57
N ASP A 69 -24.16 -17.59 -20.40
CA ASP A 69 -25.34 -18.41 -20.10
C ASP A 69 -26.52 -18.07 -21.04
N ALA A 70 -26.79 -16.79 -21.26
CA ALA A 70 -27.83 -16.36 -22.18
C ALA A 70 -27.56 -16.81 -23.62
N SER A 71 -26.30 -16.83 -24.06
CA SER A 71 -25.93 -17.33 -25.39
C SER A 71 -26.13 -18.85 -25.51
N LEU A 72 -25.76 -19.60 -24.46
CA LEU A 72 -25.88 -21.05 -24.41
C LEU A 72 -27.34 -21.51 -24.38
N ASN A 73 -28.19 -20.77 -23.68
CA ASN A 73 -29.62 -21.04 -23.56
C ASN A 73 -30.44 -20.59 -24.78
N ARG A 74 -29.93 -19.68 -25.62
CA ARG A 74 -30.55 -19.29 -26.90
C ARG A 74 -30.21 -20.20 -28.07
N GLY A 75 -29.17 -21.04 -27.94
CA GLY A 75 -28.73 -21.99 -28.97
C GLY A 75 -29.38 -23.38 -28.89
N LYS A 76 -30.27 -23.60 -27.92
CA LYS A 76 -31.13 -24.80 -27.79
C LYS A 76 -32.53 -24.49 -28.31
#